data_AF-A0A9D1QBK1-F1
#
_entry.id   AF-A0A9D1QBK1-F1
#
_cell.length_a   1.000
_cell.length_b   1.000
_cell.length_c   1.000
_cell.angle_alpha   90.00
_cell.angle_beta   90.00
_cell.angle_gamma   90.00
#
_symmetry.space_group_name_H-M   'P 1'
#
loop_
_entity.id
_entity.type
_entity.pdbx_description
1 polymer ?
#
loop_
_entity_poly.entity_id
_entity_poly.type
_entity_poly.pdbx_seq_one_letter_code
_entity_poly.pdbx_strand_id
1 'polypeptide(L)'
;MGGGKVTRPGFGLGQPDPGHPMTEFYTLLLEALSGAESFALPGLYARFDPPAWPIEPEEAKDWAALSPAPKEGFVRLVPPGRLRVLSAELRCTPAGAPAALMLTEEGRRTTCAVRLLPPFLWPSDEAAPPWPDASSALTVTLGPDAPDLADAAPQTLARRLIESGAGKAWVSHPLLDRWLAAQAARWQNLWR
;
A
#
# COMPACT_ATOMS: atom_id res chain seq x y z
N MET A 1 25.76 -7.79 -20.92
CA MET A 1 24.57 -7.80 -21.79
C MET A 1 23.37 -8.26 -20.95
N GLY A 2 22.76 -7.35 -20.17
CA GLY A 2 21.58 -7.65 -19.36
C GLY A 2 20.35 -7.08 -20.05
N GLY A 3 19.68 -7.88 -20.86
CA GLY A 3 18.45 -7.48 -21.53
C GLY A 3 17.32 -7.36 -20.51
N GLY A 4 16.90 -6.14 -20.21
CA GLY A 4 15.64 -5.88 -19.51
C GLY A 4 14.50 -6.48 -20.32
N LYS A 5 13.93 -7.59 -19.83
CA LYS A 5 12.71 -8.12 -20.40
C LYS A 5 11.56 -7.27 -19.90
N VAL A 6 11.10 -6.35 -20.74
CA VAL A 6 9.74 -5.84 -20.65
C VAL A 6 8.83 -7.02 -20.98
N THR A 7 8.35 -7.73 -19.96
CA THR A 7 7.30 -8.72 -20.14
C THR A 7 6.08 -7.99 -20.69
N ARG A 8 5.67 -8.36 -21.90
CA ARG A 8 4.38 -7.96 -22.49
C ARG A 8 3.30 -8.23 -21.43
N PRO A 9 2.48 -7.25 -21.04
CA PRO A 9 1.42 -7.49 -20.08
C PRO A 9 0.56 -8.67 -20.58
N GLY A 10 0.19 -9.57 -19.67
CA GLY A 10 -0.79 -10.61 -20.00
C GLY A 10 -2.02 -9.96 -20.61
N PHE A 11 -2.59 -10.59 -21.64
CA PHE A 11 -3.86 -10.17 -22.24
C PHE A 11 -4.87 -9.88 -21.11
N GLY A 12 -5.28 -8.62 -20.95
CA GLY A 12 -6.27 -8.20 -19.95
C GLY A 12 -5.78 -7.20 -18.88
N LEU A 13 -4.47 -6.92 -18.77
CA LEU A 13 -4.00 -5.80 -17.95
C LEU A 13 -4.04 -4.52 -18.78
N GLY A 14 -4.85 -3.54 -18.36
CA GLY A 14 -4.91 -2.23 -19.02
C GLY A 14 -3.53 -1.57 -19.00
N GLN A 15 -3.17 -0.89 -20.09
CA GLN A 15 -2.02 0.00 -20.07
C GLN A 15 -2.36 1.24 -19.26
N PRO A 16 -1.39 1.82 -18.52
CA PRO A 16 -1.65 3.06 -17.80
C PRO A 16 -2.03 4.16 -18.79
N ASP A 17 -3.15 4.84 -18.54
CA ASP A 17 -3.60 5.98 -19.33
C ASP A 17 -2.69 7.19 -19.06
N PRO A 18 -1.95 7.71 -20.06
CA PRO A 18 -1.10 8.88 -19.89
C PRO A 18 -1.88 10.14 -19.48
N GLY A 19 -3.18 10.22 -19.77
CA GLY A 19 -4.05 11.34 -19.40
C GLY A 19 -4.52 11.30 -17.93
N HIS A 20 -4.35 10.16 -17.25
CA HIS A 20 -4.77 10.03 -15.86
C HIS A 20 -3.74 10.71 -14.93
N PRO A 21 -4.17 11.58 -14.00
CA PRO A 21 -3.28 12.43 -13.19
C PRO A 21 -2.30 11.66 -12.30
N MET A 22 -2.67 10.46 -11.86
CA MET A 22 -1.79 9.64 -11.04
C MET A 22 -0.75 8.85 -11.84
N THR A 23 -0.89 8.75 -13.18
CA THR A 23 -0.08 7.86 -14.01
C THR A 23 1.41 8.25 -13.98
N GLU A 24 1.71 9.55 -13.98
CA GLU A 24 3.08 10.04 -13.91
C GLU A 24 3.77 9.60 -12.61
N PHE A 25 3.09 9.72 -11.46
CA PHE A 25 3.65 9.37 -10.16
C PHE A 25 3.89 7.86 -10.04
N TYR A 26 2.97 7.05 -10.56
CA TYR A 26 3.12 5.59 -10.58
C TYR A 26 4.26 5.15 -11.50
N THR A 27 4.37 5.74 -12.69
CA THR A 27 5.44 5.43 -13.64
C THR A 27 6.80 5.81 -13.07
N LEU A 28 6.91 7.02 -12.48
CA LEU A 28 8.12 7.49 -11.80
C LEU A 28 8.57 6.54 -10.67
N LEU A 29 7.62 6.06 -9.86
CA LEU A 29 7.94 5.10 -8.79
C LEU A 29 8.34 3.73 -9.35
N LEU A 30 7.66 3.24 -10.39
CA LEU A 30 7.98 1.97 -11.06
C LEU A 30 9.39 1.98 -11.66
N GLU A 31 9.75 3.07 -12.35
CA GLU A 31 11.08 3.24 -12.95
C GLU A 31 12.17 3.27 -11.87
N ALA A 32 11.96 4.03 -10.80
CA ALA A 32 12.92 4.09 -9.71
C ALA A 32 13.07 2.76 -8.96
N LEU A 33 11.98 1.99 -8.80
CA LEU A 33 12.04 0.64 -8.24
C LEU A 33 12.79 -0.34 -9.13
N SER A 34 12.83 -0.14 -10.45
CA SER A 34 13.60 -0.99 -11.36
C SER A 34 15.13 -0.86 -11.12
N GLY A 35 15.58 0.24 -10.53
CA GLY A 35 16.97 0.45 -10.10
C GLY A 35 17.20 0.31 -8.60
N ALA A 36 16.15 0.16 -7.79
CA ALA A 36 16.26 0.09 -6.33
C ALA A 36 16.13 -1.34 -5.82
N GLU A 37 17.04 -1.73 -4.92
CA GLU A 37 17.00 -3.07 -4.31
C GLU A 37 15.97 -3.18 -3.18
N SER A 38 15.46 -2.07 -2.66
CA SER A 38 14.55 -2.08 -1.52
C SER A 38 13.56 -0.92 -1.46
N PHE A 39 12.42 -1.17 -0.82
CA PHE A 39 11.36 -0.20 -0.55
C PHE A 39 11.08 -0.11 0.96
N ALA A 40 11.09 1.09 1.52
CA ALA A 40 10.82 1.30 2.94
C ALA A 40 9.36 1.01 3.29
N LEU A 41 9.14 0.29 4.39
CA LEU A 41 7.82 -0.08 4.89
C LEU A 41 7.54 0.64 6.23
N PRO A 42 6.30 1.12 6.45
CA PRO A 42 5.91 1.67 7.73
C PRO A 42 5.80 0.58 8.78
N GLY A 43 5.80 0.97 10.06
CA GLY A 43 5.35 0.05 11.11
C GLY A 43 3.84 -0.19 11.02
N LEU A 44 3.37 -1.20 11.75
CA LEU A 44 1.94 -1.43 11.94
C LEU A 44 1.66 -1.54 13.43
N TYR A 45 0.88 -0.59 13.92
CA TYR A 45 0.40 -0.53 15.28
C TYR A 45 -1.11 -0.55 15.26
N ALA A 46 -1.74 -1.29 16.17
CA ALA A 46 -3.18 -1.42 16.22
C ALA A 46 -3.71 -1.28 17.65
N ARG A 47 -4.91 -0.72 17.78
CA ARG A 47 -5.70 -0.69 19.01
C ARG A 47 -7.10 -1.20 18.70
N PHE A 48 -7.65 -2.01 19.59
CA PHE A 48 -8.99 -2.57 19.46
C PHE A 48 -9.85 -1.93 20.54
N ASP A 49 -10.89 -1.22 20.13
CA ASP A 49 -11.82 -0.51 21.00
C ASP A 49 -13.23 -1.07 20.73
N PRO A 50 -13.55 -2.28 21.22
CA PRO A 50 -14.84 -2.91 20.93
C PRO A 50 -16.01 -2.13 21.55
N PRO A 51 -17.24 -2.30 21.02
CA PRO A 51 -18.43 -1.68 21.59
C PRO A 51 -18.81 -2.35 22.91
N ALA A 52 -19.84 -1.83 23.59
CA ALA A 52 -20.38 -2.43 24.81
C ALA A 52 -21.43 -3.54 24.54
N TRP A 53 -21.38 -4.19 23.38
CA TRP A 53 -22.28 -5.28 22.98
C TRP A 53 -21.51 -6.35 22.17
N PRO A 54 -22.05 -7.58 22.03
CA PRO A 54 -21.43 -8.60 21.18
C PRO A 54 -21.40 -8.16 19.71
N ILE A 55 -20.33 -8.54 19.01
CA ILE A 55 -20.15 -8.31 17.57
C ILE A 55 -19.76 -9.62 16.88
N GLU A 56 -20.08 -9.72 15.60
CA GLU A 56 -19.57 -10.79 14.75
C GLU A 56 -18.05 -10.62 14.50
N PRO A 57 -17.30 -11.72 14.28
CA PRO A 57 -15.85 -11.64 14.14
C PRO A 57 -15.38 -10.71 13.01
N GLU A 58 -16.12 -10.66 11.91
CA GLU A 58 -15.85 -9.82 10.75
C GLU A 58 -15.96 -8.32 11.03
N GLU A 59 -16.74 -7.92 12.04
CA GLU A 59 -16.93 -6.52 12.45
C GLU A 59 -15.73 -6.01 13.27
N ALA A 60 -14.84 -6.89 13.75
CA ALA A 60 -13.73 -6.50 14.61
C ALA A 60 -12.78 -5.48 13.95
N LYS A 61 -12.68 -5.49 12.61
CA LYS A 61 -11.90 -4.49 11.86
C LYS A 61 -12.47 -3.07 12.00
N ASP A 62 -13.79 -2.94 12.13
CA ASP A 62 -14.48 -1.64 12.22
C ASP A 62 -14.26 -1.00 13.60
N TRP A 63 -13.88 -1.81 14.58
CA TRP A 63 -13.51 -1.41 15.94
C TRP A 63 -11.99 -1.36 16.17
N ALA A 64 -11.20 -1.41 15.10
CA ALA A 64 -9.75 -1.33 15.16
C ALA A 64 -9.23 -0.01 14.57
N ALA A 65 -8.39 0.67 15.35
CA ALA A 65 -7.63 1.81 14.87
C ALA A 65 -6.22 1.38 14.50
N LEU A 66 -5.70 1.85 13.37
CA LEU A 66 -4.35 1.57 12.87
C LEU A 66 -3.46 2.81 12.94
N SER A 67 -2.16 2.61 13.12
CA SER A 67 -1.15 3.67 13.07
C SER A 67 0.14 3.15 12.41
N PRO A 68 0.79 3.96 11.54
CA PRO A 68 2.07 3.61 10.94
C PRO A 68 3.27 3.80 11.90
N ALA A 69 3.05 4.49 13.02
CA ALA A 69 4.05 4.84 14.02
C ALA A 69 3.57 4.48 15.45
N PRO A 70 4.49 4.37 16.43
CA PRO A 70 4.12 4.15 17.83
C PRO A 70 3.10 5.19 18.30
N LYS A 71 2.08 4.73 19.02
CA LYS A 71 1.03 5.56 19.62
C LYS A 71 0.62 4.95 20.95
N GLU A 72 0.32 5.78 21.93
CA GLU A 72 -0.12 5.33 23.25
C GLU A 72 -1.38 4.44 23.14
N GLY A 73 -1.37 3.31 23.85
CA GLY A 73 -2.44 2.31 23.80
C GLY A 73 -2.46 1.43 22.55
N PHE A 74 -1.54 1.61 21.60
CA PHE A 74 -1.45 0.75 20.41
C PHE A 74 -0.39 -0.34 20.60
N VAL A 75 -0.73 -1.55 20.18
CA VAL A 75 0.19 -2.70 20.17
C VAL A 75 0.95 -2.72 18.84
N ARG A 76 2.27 -2.92 18.89
CA ARG A 76 3.08 -3.10 17.68
C ARG A 76 2.88 -4.50 17.10
N LEU A 77 2.36 -4.58 15.88
CA LEU A 77 2.20 -5.81 15.11
C LEU A 77 3.38 -6.04 14.16
N VAL A 78 3.83 -4.97 13.49
CA VAL A 78 4.94 -5.01 12.53
C VAL A 78 5.89 -3.85 12.85
N PRO A 79 7.20 -4.05 13.02
CA PRO A 79 8.16 -2.95 13.11
C PRO A 79 8.35 -2.28 11.74
N PRO A 80 8.73 -0.99 11.68
CA PRO A 80 9.17 -0.39 10.43
C PRO A 80 10.36 -1.17 9.85
N GLY A 81 10.48 -1.21 8.52
CA GLY A 81 11.47 -2.05 7.86
C GLY A 81 11.67 -1.71 6.38
N ARG A 82 12.29 -2.64 5.65
CA ARG A 82 12.48 -2.53 4.20
C ARG A 82 12.13 -3.86 3.53
N LEU A 83 11.38 -3.78 2.43
CA LEU A 83 11.10 -4.89 1.53
C LEU A 83 12.21 -4.95 0.48
N ARG A 84 12.87 -6.10 0.31
CA ARG A 84 13.78 -6.31 -0.83
C ARG A 84 12.93 -6.64 -2.05
N VAL A 85 13.03 -5.83 -3.09
CA VAL A 85 12.11 -5.88 -4.24
C VAL A 85 12.73 -6.78 -5.31
N LEU A 86 12.07 -7.90 -5.62
CA LEU A 86 12.44 -8.76 -6.75
C LEU A 86 11.88 -8.24 -8.07
N SER A 87 10.63 -7.78 -8.05
CA SER A 87 9.95 -7.22 -9.21
C SER A 87 8.90 -6.21 -8.78
N ALA A 88 8.64 -5.22 -9.62
CA ALA A 88 7.55 -4.27 -9.49
C ALA A 88 6.70 -4.28 -10.77
N GLU A 89 5.38 -4.22 -10.62
CA GLU A 89 4.44 -4.21 -11.76
C GLU A 89 3.29 -3.25 -11.47
N LEU A 90 3.03 -2.31 -12.37
CA LEU A 90 1.86 -1.44 -12.28
C LEU A 90 0.61 -2.18 -12.73
N ARG A 91 -0.40 -2.23 -11.87
CA ARG A 91 -1.74 -2.75 -12.19
C ARG A 91 -2.67 -1.60 -12.51
N CYS A 92 -3.37 -1.69 -13.64
CA CYS A 92 -4.37 -0.71 -14.08
C CYS A 92 -5.73 -1.37 -14.29
N THR A 93 -6.79 -0.56 -14.22
CA THR A 93 -8.12 -0.95 -14.69
C THR A 93 -8.12 -1.17 -16.22
N PRO A 94 -9.15 -1.81 -16.79
CA PRO A 94 -9.29 -1.91 -18.25
C PRO A 94 -9.34 -0.54 -18.96
N ALA A 95 -9.80 0.50 -18.28
CA ALA A 95 -9.83 1.88 -18.79
C ALA A 95 -8.47 2.61 -18.66
N GLY A 96 -7.48 1.98 -18.02
CA GLY A 96 -6.13 2.52 -17.88
C GLY A 96 -5.88 3.32 -16.60
N ALA A 97 -6.87 3.43 -15.70
CA ALA A 97 -6.66 4.06 -14.39
C ALA A 97 -5.70 3.22 -13.52
N PRO A 98 -4.63 3.79 -12.96
CA PRO A 98 -3.67 3.06 -12.16
C PRO A 98 -4.29 2.65 -10.80
N ALA A 99 -4.23 1.36 -10.48
CA ALA A 99 -4.84 0.78 -9.28
C ALA A 99 -3.83 0.63 -8.12
N ALA A 100 -2.65 0.07 -8.39
CA ALA A 100 -1.56 -0.09 -7.43
C ALA A 100 -0.28 -0.61 -8.13
N LEU A 101 0.87 -0.41 -7.49
CA LEU A 101 2.10 -1.15 -7.80
C LEU A 101 2.15 -2.45 -7.00
N MET A 102 2.31 -3.56 -7.70
CA MET A 102 2.54 -4.88 -7.10
C MET A 102 4.04 -5.08 -6.92
N LEU A 103 4.48 -5.12 -5.67
CA LEU A 103 5.86 -5.43 -5.30
C LEU A 103 5.97 -6.88 -4.90
N THR A 104 6.86 -7.64 -5.52
CA THR A 104 7.20 -9.01 -5.13
C THR A 104 8.45 -8.98 -4.27
N GLU A 105 8.41 -9.62 -3.11
CA GLU A 105 9.57 -9.70 -2.21
C GLU A 105 10.61 -10.70 -2.71
N GLU A 106 11.90 -10.39 -2.57
CA GLU A 106 12.99 -11.30 -2.87
C GLU A 106 13.05 -12.46 -1.87
N GLY A 107 13.21 -13.69 -2.38
CA GLY A 107 13.34 -14.90 -1.55
C GLY A 107 12.04 -15.36 -0.87
N ARG A 108 10.93 -14.65 -1.08
CA ARG A 108 9.59 -15.03 -0.62
C ARG A 108 8.58 -14.89 -1.75
N ARG A 109 7.45 -15.60 -1.68
CA ARG A 109 6.33 -15.45 -2.65
C ARG A 109 5.29 -14.42 -2.19
N THR A 110 5.67 -13.55 -1.26
CA THR A 110 4.82 -12.51 -0.69
C THR A 110 4.77 -11.30 -1.61
N THR A 111 3.57 -10.77 -1.79
CA THR A 111 3.33 -9.56 -2.58
C THR A 111 2.79 -8.43 -1.70
N CYS A 112 3.18 -7.21 -2.03
CA CYS A 112 2.69 -6.00 -1.40
C CYS A 112 2.12 -5.07 -2.47
N ALA A 113 0.82 -4.77 -2.39
CA ALA A 113 0.19 -3.76 -3.22
C ALA A 113 0.41 -2.37 -2.63
N VAL A 114 0.91 -1.44 -3.44
CA VAL A 114 1.18 -0.05 -3.05
C VAL A 114 0.28 0.88 -3.86
N ARG A 115 -0.62 1.59 -3.18
CA ARG A 115 -1.48 2.61 -3.80
C ARG A 115 -1.01 4.01 -3.43
N LEU A 116 -0.72 4.82 -4.44
CA LEU A 116 -0.49 6.25 -4.24
C LEU A 116 -1.83 6.95 -4.02
N LEU A 117 -1.91 7.78 -2.99
CA LEU A 117 -3.04 8.67 -2.75
C LEU A 117 -2.68 10.08 -3.24
N PRO A 118 -3.60 10.77 -3.93
CA PRO A 118 -3.33 12.06 -4.51
C PRO A 118 -2.97 13.10 -3.43
N PRO A 119 -2.12 14.09 -3.76
CA PRO A 119 -1.71 15.13 -2.81
C PRO A 119 -2.76 16.23 -2.61
N PHE A 120 -3.88 16.16 -3.32
CA PHE A 120 -4.99 17.11 -3.29
C PHE A 120 -6.33 16.38 -3.51
N LEU A 121 -7.43 17.04 -3.16
CA LEU A 121 -8.79 16.56 -3.44
C LEU A 121 -8.99 16.57 -4.97
N TRP A 122 -8.88 15.40 -5.57
CA TRP A 122 -9.21 15.22 -6.98
C TRP A 122 -10.73 15.11 -7.12
N PRO A 123 -11.40 15.97 -7.91
CA PRO A 123 -12.84 15.91 -8.15
C PRO A 123 -13.18 14.81 -9.15
N SER A 124 -12.79 13.57 -8.88
CA SER A 124 -13.29 12.43 -9.64
C SER A 124 -14.38 11.76 -8.85
N ASP A 125 -15.54 11.65 -9.49
CA ASP A 125 -16.62 10.76 -9.07
C ASP A 125 -16.25 9.28 -9.31
N GLU A 126 -15.05 8.99 -9.84
CA GLU A 126 -14.54 7.64 -10.03
C GLU A 126 -14.16 7.02 -8.69
N ALA A 127 -14.85 5.95 -8.33
CA ALA A 127 -14.50 5.13 -7.19
C ALA A 127 -13.06 4.62 -7.35
N ALA A 128 -12.28 4.64 -6.26
CA ALA A 128 -10.94 4.08 -6.27
C ALA A 128 -10.99 2.63 -6.79
N PRO A 129 -10.09 2.24 -7.72
CA PRO A 129 -10.07 0.87 -8.23
C PRO A 129 -10.01 -0.16 -7.08
N PRO A 130 -10.55 -1.37 -7.26
CA PRO A 130 -10.38 -2.42 -6.26
C PRO A 130 -8.89 -2.71 -6.02
N TRP A 131 -8.54 -3.15 -4.83
CA TRP A 131 -7.18 -3.60 -4.56
C TRP A 131 -6.89 -4.86 -5.39
N PRO A 132 -5.70 -4.95 -6.02
CA PRO A 132 -5.25 -6.22 -6.58
C PRO A 132 -5.12 -7.29 -5.50
N ASP A 133 -5.21 -8.56 -5.91
CA ASP A 133 -4.94 -9.68 -5.00
C ASP A 133 -3.46 -9.68 -4.58
N ALA A 134 -3.22 -9.44 -3.30
CA ALA A 134 -1.89 -9.29 -2.71
C ALA A 134 -1.86 -9.81 -1.28
N SER A 135 -0.69 -10.27 -0.82
CA SER A 135 -0.53 -10.73 0.56
C SER A 135 -0.70 -9.60 1.58
N SER A 136 -0.38 -8.36 1.19
CA SER A 136 -0.53 -7.16 2.01
C SER A 136 -0.75 -5.94 1.10
N ALA A 137 -1.33 -4.88 1.66
CA ALA A 137 -1.56 -3.64 0.95
C ALA A 137 -1.22 -2.44 1.83
N LEU A 138 -0.62 -1.41 1.23
CA LEU A 138 -0.37 -0.13 1.87
C LEU A 138 -0.66 1.03 0.92
N THR A 139 -1.00 2.17 1.52
CA THR A 139 -1.12 3.44 0.81
C THR A 139 0.16 4.26 0.99
N VAL A 140 0.42 5.16 0.05
CA VAL A 140 1.43 6.22 0.15
C VAL A 140 0.75 7.54 -0.16
N THR A 141 0.57 8.38 0.84
CA THR A 141 0.05 9.74 0.66
C THR A 141 1.14 10.62 0.05
N LEU A 142 0.90 11.11 -1.16
CA LEU A 142 1.77 12.09 -1.79
C LEU A 142 1.69 13.41 -1.01
N GLY A 143 2.84 14.04 -0.77
CA GLY A 143 2.88 15.37 -0.14
C GLY A 143 2.36 16.45 -1.09
N PRO A 144 1.88 17.60 -0.56
CA PRO A 144 1.37 18.69 -1.40
C PRO A 144 2.40 19.25 -2.40
N ASP A 145 3.69 19.05 -2.12
CA ASP A 145 4.83 19.40 -2.97
C ASP A 145 5.14 18.36 -4.07
N ALA A 146 4.43 17.23 -4.09
CA ALA A 146 4.74 16.14 -5.00
C ALA A 146 4.62 16.52 -6.49
N PRO A 147 3.61 17.30 -6.95
CA PRO A 147 3.55 17.74 -8.35
C PRO A 147 4.77 18.58 -8.75
N ASP A 148 5.08 19.62 -7.97
CA ASP A 148 6.23 20.50 -8.24
C ASP A 148 7.55 19.72 -8.24
N LEU A 149 7.70 18.74 -7.33
CA LEU A 149 8.87 17.87 -7.28
C LEU A 149 8.92 16.86 -8.44
N ALA A 150 7.78 16.37 -8.92
CA ALA A 150 7.74 15.49 -10.08
C ALA A 150 8.24 16.21 -11.33
N ASP A 151 7.85 17.48 -11.51
CA ASP A 151 8.29 18.31 -12.62
C ASP A 151 9.75 18.75 -12.51
N ALA A 152 10.14 19.29 -11.34
CA ALA A 152 11.45 19.92 -11.18
C ALA A 152 12.58 18.95 -10.82
N ALA A 153 12.27 17.88 -10.06
CA ALA A 153 13.27 16.97 -9.50
C ALA A 153 12.73 15.53 -9.31
N PRO A 154 12.30 14.86 -10.39
CA PRO A 154 11.58 13.58 -10.32
C PRO A 154 12.35 12.49 -9.57
N GLN A 155 13.69 12.44 -9.70
CA GLN A 155 14.50 11.45 -8.99
C GLN A 155 14.49 11.69 -7.46
N THR A 156 14.37 12.95 -7.03
CA THR A 156 14.25 13.30 -5.60
C THR A 156 12.92 12.81 -5.04
N LEU A 157 11.82 13.03 -5.78
CA LEU A 157 10.52 12.49 -5.40
C LEU A 157 10.55 10.97 -5.36
N ALA A 158 11.11 10.32 -6.38
CA ALA A 158 11.17 8.86 -6.46
C ALA A 158 11.96 8.27 -5.29
N ARG A 159 13.14 8.84 -5.00
CA ARG A 159 13.96 8.45 -3.85
C ARG A 159 13.19 8.62 -2.54
N ARG A 160 12.47 9.75 -2.36
CA ARG A 160 11.62 9.98 -1.17
C ARG A 160 10.57 8.88 -1.00
N LEU A 161 9.89 8.51 -2.09
CA LEU A 161 8.86 7.46 -2.08
C LEU A 161 9.44 6.07 -1.77
N ILE A 162 10.67 5.79 -2.20
CA ILE A 162 11.32 4.50 -1.98
C ILE A 162 11.94 4.40 -0.59
N GLU A 163 12.68 5.42 -0.16
CA GLU A 163 13.55 5.33 1.02
C GLU A 163 12.86 5.69 2.33
N SER A 164 11.78 6.47 2.28
CA SER A 164 11.06 6.92 3.47
C SER A 164 9.84 6.05 3.78
N GLY A 165 9.57 5.83 5.07
CA GLY A 165 8.29 5.30 5.54
C GLY A 165 7.21 6.38 5.74
N ALA A 166 7.56 7.66 5.60
CA ALA A 166 6.63 8.76 5.78
C ALA A 166 5.52 8.74 4.72
N GLY A 167 4.29 9.08 5.14
CA GLY A 167 3.11 9.01 4.28
C GLY A 167 2.65 7.59 3.96
N LYS A 168 3.33 6.54 4.44
CA LYS A 168 2.93 5.15 4.21
C LYS A 168 2.08 4.62 5.35
N ALA A 169 0.99 3.93 5.02
CA ALA A 169 0.14 3.27 6.00
C ALA A 169 -0.36 1.92 5.49
N TRP A 170 -0.30 0.89 6.33
CA TRP A 170 -0.87 -0.42 5.99
C TRP A 170 -2.40 -0.33 5.94
N VAL A 171 -2.97 -0.97 4.93
CA VAL A 171 -4.42 -1.18 4.75
C VAL A 171 -4.79 -2.61 5.11
N SER A 172 -3.96 -3.57 4.70
CA SER A 172 -4.10 -4.98 5.06
C SER A 172 -2.73 -5.61 5.29
N HIS A 173 -2.67 -6.56 6.23
CA HIS A 173 -1.47 -7.31 6.52
C HIS A 173 -1.81 -8.63 7.23
N PRO A 174 -1.18 -9.78 6.92
CA PRO A 174 -1.56 -11.05 7.52
C PRO A 174 -1.46 -11.09 9.06
N LEU A 175 -0.52 -10.32 9.63
CA LEU A 175 -0.41 -10.16 11.08
C LEU A 175 -1.53 -9.31 11.69
N LEU A 176 -2.11 -8.38 10.93
CA LEU A 176 -3.31 -7.65 11.34
C LEU A 176 -4.51 -8.58 11.39
N ASP A 177 -4.73 -9.36 10.33
CA ASP A 177 -5.87 -10.28 10.23
C ASP A 177 -5.86 -11.30 11.39
N ARG A 178 -4.68 -11.86 11.66
CA ARG A 178 -4.48 -12.77 12.81
C ARG A 178 -4.73 -12.10 14.15
N TRP A 179 -4.31 -10.85 14.31
CA TRP A 179 -4.52 -10.11 15.54
C TRP A 179 -6.00 -9.75 15.75
N LEU A 180 -6.69 -9.29 14.70
CA LEU A 180 -8.13 -9.00 14.72
C LEU A 180 -8.94 -10.24 15.07
N ALA A 181 -8.67 -11.38 14.44
CA ALA A 181 -9.32 -12.64 14.75
C ALA A 181 -9.14 -13.04 16.23
N ALA A 182 -7.95 -12.80 16.80
CA ALA A 182 -7.69 -13.05 18.21
C ALA A 182 -8.44 -12.07 19.13
N GLN A 183 -8.57 -10.79 18.76
CA GLN A 183 -9.36 -9.83 19.53
C GLN A 183 -10.85 -10.14 19.49
N ALA A 184 -11.39 -10.46 18.31
CA ALA A 184 -12.76 -10.89 18.11
C ALA A 184 -13.10 -12.09 19.00
N ALA A 185 -12.28 -13.16 18.95
CA ALA A 185 -12.50 -14.35 19.74
C ALA A 185 -12.47 -14.08 21.25
N ARG A 186 -11.55 -13.22 21.71
CA ARG A 186 -11.49 -12.80 23.13
C ARG A 186 -12.74 -12.04 23.53
N TRP A 187 -13.18 -11.10 22.70
CA TRP A 187 -14.36 -10.29 22.96
C TRP A 187 -15.62 -11.16 23.04
N GLN A 188 -15.80 -12.06 22.07
CA GLN A 188 -16.94 -12.99 22.06
C GLN A 188 -17.00 -13.87 23.31
N ASN A 189 -15.85 -14.33 23.82
CA ASN A 189 -15.81 -15.13 25.04
C ASN A 189 -16.24 -14.34 26.30
N LEU A 190 -16.18 -13.01 26.30
CA LEU A 190 -16.68 -12.19 27.41
C LEU A 190 -18.21 -12.08 27.43
N TRP A 191 -18.86 -12.36 26.30
CA TRP A 191 -20.33 -12.30 26.13
C TRP A 191 -21.01 -13.67 26.15
N ARG A 192 -20.25 -14.73 26.44
CA ARG A 192 -20.77 -16.07 26.69
C ARG A 192 -21.11 -16.25 28.17
#